data_AF-A0AAV5WEW9-F1
#
_entry.id   AF-A0AAV5WEW9-F1
#
_cell.length_a   1.000
_cell.length_b   1.000
_cell.length_c   1.000
_cell.angle_alpha   90.00
_cell.angle_beta   90.00
_cell.angle_gamma   90.00
#
_symmetry.space_group_name_H-M   'P 1'
#
loop_
_entity.id
_entity.type
_entity.pdbx_description
1 polymer ?
#
loop_
_entity_poly.entity_id
_entity_poly.type
_entity_poly.pdbx_seq_one_letter_code
_entity_poly.pdbx_strand_id
1 'polypeptide(L)'
;SHSFHCRRTMDLIIKIASAVTERRNEEDKVDRLNFQYTSYAYVFAAVLIMGKQYMGHPLMCWTPAEFKGGWIQYTHDYCLIENTYWVSIDDPNLPEAAMREKKELPYYQWVQFVLVLLAFCFMIPHFIWRSVNWTSGVQVRSIVDTCVKTMGKPAQRDQVTKKIANHIYHSFAAMRSLEQRHKFTLVQRLSHGQTITLYYVAMKVLYIINLLFQLAIIHVFLGHSPLAVFREGVNSDWKNTGLFPRSTMCDFEVRTKGNINRYSVQCVLSLNMFNEKIFAVLFIWLCILLCITIANTLHWLTIIYSSSNRRNLAIRMLKSQGIDQHSMRLERVPNAEDSLKKGDQMALIEHESNAFEHFVELTPDQATVIRLIAANAGEIVASGVVRELYNVFNAKEVEN
;
A
#
# COMPACT_ATOMS: atom_id res chain seq x y z
N SER A 1 -36.70 11.41 -15.30
CA SER A 1 -35.74 10.31 -15.51
C SER A 1 -34.30 10.69 -15.13
N HIS A 2 -33.81 11.89 -15.45
CA HIS A 2 -32.43 12.32 -15.16
C HIS A 2 -32.01 12.29 -13.67
N SER A 3 -32.87 12.73 -12.75
CA SER A 3 -32.59 12.71 -11.30
C SER A 3 -32.44 11.29 -10.72
N PHE A 4 -33.20 10.33 -11.25
CA PHE A 4 -33.14 8.92 -10.84
C PHE A 4 -31.86 8.23 -11.31
N HIS A 5 -31.35 8.60 -12.49
CA HIS A 5 -30.10 8.05 -13.02
C HIS A 5 -28.87 8.57 -12.25
N CYS A 6 -28.89 9.87 -11.88
CA CYS A 6 -27.83 10.49 -11.10
C CYS A 6 -27.73 9.95 -9.66
N ARG A 7 -28.87 9.64 -9.01
CA ARG A 7 -28.86 8.93 -7.71
C ARG A 7 -28.27 7.54 -7.81
N ARG A 8 -28.63 6.78 -8.86
CA ARG A 8 -28.16 5.40 -9.04
C ARG A 8 -26.65 5.33 -9.32
N THR A 9 -26.11 6.29 -10.06
CA THR A 9 -24.64 6.42 -10.25
C THR A 9 -23.94 6.89 -8.98
N MET A 10 -24.51 7.85 -8.23
CA MET A 10 -23.97 8.21 -6.92
C MET A 10 -23.97 7.04 -5.93
N ASP A 11 -25.04 6.25 -5.86
CA ASP A 11 -25.12 5.08 -4.98
C ASP A 11 -24.12 3.99 -5.39
N LEU A 12 -23.87 3.83 -6.70
CA LEU A 12 -22.84 2.93 -7.21
C LEU A 12 -21.44 3.43 -6.82
N ILE A 13 -21.17 4.72 -6.98
CA ILE A 13 -19.90 5.35 -6.59
C ILE A 13 -19.70 5.24 -5.07
N ILE A 14 -20.73 5.49 -4.27
CA ILE A 14 -20.68 5.36 -2.81
C ILE A 14 -20.46 3.90 -2.41
N LYS A 15 -21.10 2.93 -3.08
CA LYS A 15 -20.84 1.51 -2.83
C LYS A 15 -19.43 1.11 -3.20
N ILE A 16 -18.92 1.53 -4.36
CA ILE A 16 -17.55 1.26 -4.80
C ILE A 16 -16.56 1.93 -3.84
N ALA A 17 -16.77 3.19 -3.49
CA ALA A 17 -15.98 3.91 -2.50
C ALA A 17 -16.01 3.18 -1.16
N SER A 18 -17.18 2.81 -0.64
CA SER A 18 -17.29 2.05 0.60
C SER A 18 -16.58 0.70 0.54
N ALA A 19 -16.63 -0.01 -0.59
CA ALA A 19 -15.97 -1.30 -0.77
C ALA A 19 -14.43 -1.18 -0.86
N VAL A 20 -13.94 -0.01 -1.31
CA VAL A 20 -12.53 0.38 -1.36
C VAL A 20 -12.07 0.99 -0.02
N THR A 21 -12.96 1.58 0.76
CA THR A 21 -12.66 2.26 2.03
C THR A 21 -12.91 1.41 3.29
N GLU A 22 -13.67 0.32 3.18
CA GLU A 22 -13.88 -0.60 4.28
C GLU A 22 -12.55 -1.11 4.83
N ARG A 23 -12.32 -0.94 6.14
CA ARG A 23 -11.09 -1.37 6.80
C ARG A 23 -10.97 -2.88 6.69
N ARG A 24 -10.02 -3.34 5.88
CA ARG A 24 -9.62 -4.75 5.82
C ARG A 24 -8.42 -4.96 6.71
N ASN A 25 -8.40 -6.06 7.44
CA ASN A 25 -7.46 -6.28 8.54
C ASN A 25 -6.39 -7.33 8.21
N GLU A 26 -6.12 -7.56 6.92
CA GLU A 26 -5.18 -8.60 6.48
C GLU A 26 -3.74 -8.08 6.32
N GLU A 27 -3.51 -6.78 6.59
CA GLU A 27 -2.23 -6.12 6.42
C GLU A 27 -1.77 -5.35 7.66
N ASP A 28 -0.52 -4.91 7.63
CA ASP A 28 0.06 -4.02 8.61
C ASP A 28 -0.32 -2.55 8.35
N LYS A 29 -0.06 -1.65 9.30
CA LYS A 29 -0.34 -0.22 9.18
C LYS A 29 0.44 0.43 8.04
N VAL A 30 1.71 0.05 7.87
CA VAL A 30 2.57 0.58 6.80
C VAL A 30 2.10 0.13 5.42
N ASP A 31 1.57 -1.09 5.31
CA ASP A 31 1.02 -1.58 4.05
C ASP A 31 -0.18 -0.72 3.62
N ARG A 32 -1.07 -0.36 4.56
CA ARG A 32 -2.19 0.57 4.31
C ARG A 32 -1.73 1.97 3.94
N LEU A 33 -0.63 2.43 4.52
CA LEU A 33 -0.03 3.72 4.16
C LEU A 33 0.33 3.75 2.66
N ASN A 34 0.83 2.63 2.14
CA ASN A 34 1.12 2.46 0.72
C ASN A 34 -0.15 2.39 -0.14
N PHE A 35 -0.96 1.34 -0.05
CA PHE A 35 -2.03 1.14 -1.04
C PHE A 35 -3.28 2.00 -0.81
N GLN A 36 -3.58 2.38 0.44
CA GLN A 36 -4.84 3.04 0.78
C GLN A 36 -4.66 4.55 0.85
N TYR A 37 -3.86 5.01 1.80
CA TYR A 37 -3.72 6.44 2.06
C TYR A 37 -2.99 7.16 0.93
N THR A 38 -1.93 6.56 0.36
CA THR A 38 -1.22 7.17 -0.75
C THR A 38 -2.08 7.18 -2.03
N SER A 39 -2.79 6.09 -2.34
CA SER A 39 -3.75 6.11 -3.46
C SER A 39 -4.82 7.20 -3.29
N TYR A 40 -5.36 7.39 -2.07
CA TYR A 40 -6.32 8.48 -1.82
C TYR A 40 -5.70 9.86 -2.00
N ALA A 41 -4.45 10.07 -1.58
CA ALA A 41 -3.74 11.33 -1.79
C ALA A 41 -3.56 11.64 -3.29
N TYR A 42 -3.23 10.63 -4.10
CA TYR A 42 -3.12 10.79 -5.55
C TYR A 42 -4.45 11.08 -6.23
N VAL A 43 -5.52 10.34 -5.86
CA VAL A 43 -6.87 10.59 -6.38
C VAL A 43 -7.34 11.99 -5.99
N PHE A 44 -7.10 12.42 -4.76
CA PHE A 44 -7.43 13.76 -4.29
C PHE A 44 -6.68 14.83 -5.09
N ALA A 45 -5.36 14.66 -5.29
CA ALA A 45 -4.57 15.56 -6.12
C ALA A 45 -5.09 15.62 -7.58
N ALA A 46 -5.45 14.49 -8.16
CA ALA A 46 -6.04 14.43 -9.49
C ALA A 46 -7.38 15.17 -9.58
N VAL A 47 -8.26 15.02 -8.58
CA VAL A 47 -9.54 15.74 -8.50
C VAL A 47 -9.33 17.25 -8.34
N LEU A 48 -8.35 17.69 -7.54
CA LEU A 48 -8.03 19.11 -7.40
C LEU A 48 -7.59 19.73 -8.73
N ILE A 49 -6.68 19.07 -9.45
CA ILE A 49 -6.20 19.53 -10.76
C ILE A 49 -7.35 19.54 -11.78
N MET A 50 -8.16 18.47 -11.79
CA MET A 50 -9.34 18.36 -12.64
C MET A 50 -10.33 19.50 -12.36
N GLY A 51 -10.60 19.82 -11.10
CA GLY A 51 -11.47 20.94 -10.72
C GLY A 51 -10.94 22.27 -11.26
N LYS A 52 -9.63 22.52 -11.16
CA LYS A 52 -9.00 23.73 -11.71
C LYS A 52 -9.05 23.77 -13.24
N GLN A 53 -8.96 22.63 -13.91
CA GLN A 53 -8.98 22.53 -15.36
C GLN A 53 -10.37 22.76 -15.98
N TYR A 54 -11.43 22.27 -15.34
CA TYR A 54 -12.79 22.34 -15.89
C TYR A 54 -13.66 23.47 -15.31
N MET A 55 -13.50 23.81 -14.03
CA MET A 55 -14.32 24.84 -13.36
C MET A 55 -13.61 26.19 -13.23
N GLY A 56 -12.29 26.20 -13.37
CA GLY A 56 -11.49 27.41 -13.35
C GLY A 56 -11.06 27.84 -14.76
N HIS A 57 -10.33 28.94 -14.82
CA HIS A 57 -9.54 29.30 -15.99
C HIS A 57 -8.13 28.73 -15.82
N PRO A 58 -7.78 27.63 -16.50
CA PRO A 58 -6.45 27.01 -16.36
C PRO A 58 -5.34 27.86 -16.96
N LEU A 59 -5.66 28.58 -18.03
CA LEU A 59 -4.76 29.40 -18.83
C LEU A 59 -5.49 30.68 -19.26
N MET A 60 -4.80 31.82 -19.18
CA MET A 60 -5.31 33.13 -19.59
C MET A 60 -4.28 33.82 -20.47
N CYS A 61 -4.68 34.28 -21.65
CA CYS A 61 -3.80 34.93 -22.62
C CYS A 61 -4.01 36.44 -22.70
N TRP A 62 -2.90 37.15 -22.89
CA TRP A 62 -2.87 38.54 -23.29
C TRP A 62 -3.20 38.65 -24.78
N THR A 63 -4.44 38.99 -25.09
CA THR A 63 -4.96 39.06 -26.47
C THR A 63 -4.92 40.50 -27.00
N PRO A 64 -4.85 40.68 -28.34
CA PRO A 64 -4.92 42.01 -28.95
C PRO A 64 -6.24 42.73 -28.61
N ALA A 65 -6.19 44.07 -28.55
CA ALA A 65 -7.35 44.88 -28.15
C ALA A 65 -8.52 44.79 -29.14
N GLU A 66 -8.29 44.38 -30.39
CA GLU A 66 -9.37 44.19 -31.37
C GLU A 66 -10.23 42.94 -31.07
N PHE A 67 -9.74 42.02 -30.23
CA PHE A 67 -10.43 40.76 -29.96
C PHE A 67 -11.66 40.98 -29.07
N LYS A 68 -12.82 40.60 -29.60
CA LYS A 68 -14.08 40.60 -28.86
C LYS A 68 -14.22 39.31 -28.06
N GLY A 69 -15.11 39.28 -27.06
CA GLY A 69 -15.22 38.20 -26.07
C GLY A 69 -15.18 36.76 -26.63
N GLY A 70 -15.86 36.49 -27.75
CA GLY A 70 -15.80 35.16 -28.39
C GLY A 70 -14.43 34.77 -28.94
N TRP A 71 -13.67 35.73 -29.47
CA TRP A 71 -12.30 35.51 -29.96
C TRP A 71 -11.32 35.35 -28.80
N ILE A 72 -11.52 36.08 -27.70
CA ILE A 72 -10.74 35.91 -26.46
C ILE A 72 -10.88 34.48 -25.93
N GLN A 73 -12.13 34.00 -25.82
CA GLN A 73 -12.41 32.64 -25.36
C GLN A 73 -11.81 31.59 -26.31
N TYR A 74 -11.96 31.78 -27.63
CA TYR A 74 -11.32 30.92 -28.62
C TYR A 74 -9.79 30.86 -28.43
N THR A 75 -9.12 31.99 -28.23
CA THR A 75 -7.67 32.01 -28.00
C THR A 75 -7.28 31.26 -26.73
N HIS A 76 -8.02 31.42 -25.63
CA HIS A 76 -7.74 30.66 -24.40
C HIS A 76 -7.89 29.15 -24.62
N ASP A 77 -8.97 28.72 -25.27
CA ASP A 77 -9.26 27.30 -25.49
C ASP A 77 -8.29 26.68 -26.50
N TYR A 78 -7.98 27.40 -27.60
CA TYR A 78 -7.03 26.97 -28.61
C TYR A 78 -5.63 26.78 -28.00
N CYS A 79 -5.13 27.79 -27.29
CA CYS A 79 -3.80 27.73 -26.66
C CYS A 79 -3.70 26.69 -25.56
N LEU A 80 -4.81 26.33 -24.91
CA LEU A 80 -4.83 25.23 -23.96
C LEU A 80 -4.74 23.87 -24.65
N ILE A 81 -5.31 23.72 -25.86
CA ILE A 81 -5.36 22.46 -26.61
C ILE A 81 -4.08 22.23 -27.42
N GLU A 82 -3.62 23.23 -28.18
CA GLU A 82 -2.45 23.17 -29.08
C GLU A 82 -1.11 23.40 -28.37
N ASN A 83 -1.08 23.16 -27.04
CA ASN A 83 0.06 23.38 -26.16
C ASN A 83 0.62 24.82 -26.17
N THR A 84 1.51 25.07 -25.22
CA THR A 84 2.27 26.33 -25.16
C THR A 84 3.72 26.02 -24.90
N TYR A 85 4.62 26.89 -25.36
CA TYR A 85 6.05 26.72 -25.16
C TYR A 85 6.62 27.77 -24.21
N TRP A 86 7.71 27.42 -23.53
CA TRP A 86 8.40 28.34 -22.64
C TRP A 86 9.52 29.09 -23.36
N VAL A 87 9.60 30.40 -23.11
CA VAL A 87 10.69 31.29 -23.52
C VAL A 87 11.08 32.13 -22.32
N SER A 88 12.37 32.44 -22.17
CA SER A 88 12.81 33.37 -21.15
C SER A 88 12.20 34.74 -21.41
N ILE A 89 11.71 35.40 -20.34
CA ILE A 89 11.13 36.75 -20.44
C ILE A 89 12.19 37.78 -20.85
N ASP A 90 13.46 37.49 -20.59
CA ASP A 90 14.57 38.40 -20.88
C ASP A 90 14.99 38.38 -22.36
N ASP A 91 14.54 37.38 -23.14
CA ASP A 91 14.80 37.31 -24.58
C ASP A 91 13.64 37.97 -25.35
N PRO A 92 13.85 39.16 -25.97
CA PRO A 92 12.81 39.84 -26.73
C PRO A 92 12.46 39.12 -28.04
N ASN A 93 13.31 38.20 -28.50
CA ASN A 93 13.11 37.51 -29.77
C ASN A 93 12.45 36.16 -29.56
N LEU A 94 11.45 35.85 -30.38
CA LEU A 94 10.89 34.51 -30.42
C LEU A 94 11.85 33.57 -31.14
N PRO A 95 12.14 32.37 -30.60
CA PRO A 95 13.02 31.40 -31.24
C PRO A 95 12.46 30.95 -32.59
N GLU A 96 13.30 30.31 -33.41
CA GLU A 96 12.87 29.72 -34.68
C GLU A 96 11.74 28.69 -34.48
N ALA A 97 10.83 28.56 -35.46
CA ALA A 97 9.65 27.69 -35.35
C ALA A 97 10.00 26.24 -34.94
N ALA A 98 11.05 25.66 -35.53
CA ALA A 98 11.51 24.31 -35.19
C ALA A 98 12.00 24.16 -33.74
N MET A 99 12.43 25.25 -33.09
CA MET A 99 12.80 25.25 -31.67
C MET A 99 11.61 25.47 -30.74
N ARG A 100 10.51 26.07 -31.22
CA ARG A 100 9.28 26.27 -30.43
C ARG A 100 8.60 24.95 -30.15
N GLU A 101 8.44 24.10 -31.17
CA GLU A 101 7.82 22.76 -31.05
C GLU A 101 8.53 21.90 -30.00
N LYS A 102 9.87 21.95 -29.96
CA LYS A 102 10.67 21.19 -28.98
C LYS A 102 10.53 21.68 -27.54
N LYS A 103 10.05 22.91 -27.34
CA LYS A 103 9.88 23.55 -26.03
C LYS A 103 8.42 23.56 -25.57
N GLU A 104 7.52 22.90 -26.30
CA GLU A 104 6.13 22.76 -25.90
C GLU A 104 6.00 21.95 -24.61
N LEU A 105 4.96 22.27 -23.85
CA LEU A 105 4.69 21.72 -22.53
C LEU A 105 3.43 20.85 -22.55
N PRO A 106 3.43 19.64 -23.14
CA PRO A 106 2.22 18.83 -23.25
C PRO A 106 1.78 18.23 -21.91
N TYR A 107 2.68 18.16 -20.92
CA TYR A 107 2.45 17.35 -19.72
C TYR A 107 1.26 17.80 -18.88
N TYR A 108 0.97 19.10 -18.79
CA TYR A 108 -0.05 19.62 -17.87
C TYR A 108 -1.47 19.17 -18.24
N GLN A 109 -1.71 18.82 -19.50
CA GLN A 109 -2.98 18.24 -19.96
C GLN A 109 -3.18 16.81 -19.48
N TRP A 110 -2.09 16.09 -19.18
CA TRP A 110 -2.10 14.66 -18.84
C TRP A 110 -1.91 14.38 -17.35
N VAL A 111 -1.45 15.36 -16.56
CA VAL A 111 -1.10 15.18 -15.13
C VAL A 111 -2.19 14.46 -14.34
N GLN A 112 -3.46 14.89 -14.46
CA GLN A 112 -4.57 14.30 -13.70
C GLN A 112 -4.78 12.81 -14.04
N PHE A 113 -4.61 12.42 -15.31
CA PHE A 113 -4.75 11.03 -15.74
C PHE A 113 -3.57 10.19 -15.26
N VAL A 114 -2.36 10.75 -15.35
CA VAL A 114 -1.16 10.11 -14.80
C VAL A 114 -1.32 9.88 -13.31
N LEU A 115 -1.73 10.89 -12.52
CA LEU A 115 -1.94 10.73 -11.08
C LEU A 115 -2.96 9.63 -10.74
N VAL A 116 -4.05 9.49 -11.52
CA VAL A 116 -5.01 8.39 -11.35
C VAL A 116 -4.37 7.03 -11.67
N LEU A 117 -3.61 6.92 -12.75
CA LEU A 117 -2.89 5.70 -13.10
C LEU A 117 -1.90 5.31 -11.98
N LEU A 118 -1.14 6.28 -11.46
CA LEU A 118 -0.21 6.07 -10.36
C LEU A 118 -0.93 5.65 -9.08
N ALA A 119 -2.12 6.19 -8.79
CA ALA A 119 -2.95 5.73 -7.69
C ALA A 119 -3.36 4.24 -7.84
N PHE A 120 -3.67 3.80 -9.05
CA PHE A 120 -3.95 2.39 -9.33
C PHE A 120 -2.72 1.50 -9.17
N CYS A 121 -1.53 1.97 -9.58
CA CYS A 121 -0.28 1.22 -9.39
C CYS A 121 -0.01 0.91 -7.90
N PHE A 122 -0.34 1.83 -6.98
CA PHE A 122 -0.27 1.58 -5.53
C PHE A 122 -1.21 0.47 -5.04
N MET A 123 -2.31 0.21 -5.74
CA MET A 123 -3.26 -0.86 -5.38
C MET A 123 -2.83 -2.24 -5.91
N ILE A 124 -2.00 -2.30 -6.95
CA ILE A 124 -1.59 -3.58 -7.60
C ILE A 124 -0.97 -4.58 -6.61
N PRO A 125 -0.02 -4.20 -5.72
CA PRO A 125 0.59 -5.15 -4.79
C PRO A 125 -0.43 -5.77 -3.83
N HIS A 126 -1.41 -4.97 -3.38
CA HIS A 126 -2.51 -5.45 -2.55
C HIS A 126 -3.41 -6.43 -3.32
N PHE A 127 -3.76 -6.13 -4.58
CA PHE A 127 -4.56 -7.05 -5.40
C PHE A 127 -3.87 -8.41 -5.60
N ILE A 128 -2.54 -8.42 -5.76
CA ILE A 128 -1.76 -9.65 -5.87
C ILE A 128 -1.81 -10.43 -4.55
N TRP A 129 -1.55 -9.78 -3.41
CA TRP A 129 -1.64 -10.42 -2.08
C TRP A 129 -3.02 -11.04 -1.83
N ARG A 130 -4.08 -10.31 -2.17
CA ARG A 130 -5.46 -10.81 -2.07
C ARG A 130 -5.70 -12.06 -2.93
N SER A 131 -5.22 -12.04 -4.16
CA SER A 131 -5.42 -13.14 -5.11
C SER A 131 -4.71 -14.41 -4.63
N VAL A 132 -3.52 -14.25 -4.06
CA VAL A 132 -2.73 -15.38 -3.57
C VAL A 132 -3.25 -15.93 -2.23
N ASN A 133 -3.74 -15.07 -1.33
CA ASN A 133 -4.41 -15.52 -0.11
C ASN A 133 -5.59 -16.43 -0.41
N TRP A 134 -6.34 -16.17 -1.48
CA TRP A 134 -7.46 -17.02 -1.91
C TRP A 134 -7.01 -18.42 -2.32
N THR A 135 -5.85 -18.55 -2.97
CA THR A 135 -5.31 -19.84 -3.44
C THR A 135 -4.59 -20.65 -2.37
N SER A 136 -4.14 -20.01 -1.28
CA SER A 136 -3.29 -20.64 -0.25
C SER A 136 -4.01 -21.65 0.67
N GLY A 137 -5.34 -21.76 0.58
CA GLY A 137 -6.14 -22.64 1.44
C GLY A 137 -6.28 -22.15 2.89
N VAL A 138 -5.45 -21.21 3.34
CA VAL A 138 -5.58 -20.53 4.63
C VAL A 138 -6.26 -19.18 4.41
N GLN A 139 -7.51 -19.06 4.86
CA GLN A 139 -8.25 -17.80 4.76
C GLN A 139 -7.78 -16.80 5.83
N VAL A 140 -6.57 -16.24 5.67
CA VAL A 140 -5.97 -15.25 6.59
C VAL A 140 -6.94 -14.09 6.87
N ARG A 141 -7.62 -13.59 5.82
CA ARG A 141 -8.66 -12.58 5.94
C ARG A 141 -9.77 -12.97 6.93
N SER A 142 -10.33 -14.16 6.76
CA SER A 142 -11.43 -14.66 7.58
C SER A 142 -11.00 -14.81 9.04
N ILE A 143 -9.79 -15.32 9.26
CA ILE A 143 -9.19 -15.46 10.59
C ILE A 143 -9.05 -14.10 11.27
N VAL A 144 -8.37 -13.14 10.62
CA VAL A 144 -8.09 -11.84 11.25
C VAL A 144 -9.36 -11.02 11.42
N ASP A 145 -10.28 -11.03 10.45
CA ASP A 145 -11.56 -10.32 10.56
C ASP A 145 -12.43 -10.88 11.71
N THR A 146 -12.44 -12.21 11.89
CA THR A 146 -13.14 -12.85 13.03
C THR A 146 -12.49 -12.46 14.36
N CYS A 147 -11.15 -12.43 14.44
CA CYS A 147 -10.43 -11.95 15.62
C CYS A 147 -10.78 -10.49 15.96
N VAL A 148 -10.78 -9.60 14.96
CA VAL A 148 -11.08 -8.17 15.15
C VAL A 148 -12.53 -7.96 15.63
N LYS A 149 -13.49 -8.67 15.03
CA LYS A 149 -14.91 -8.63 15.46
C LYS A 149 -15.11 -9.11 16.90
N THR A 150 -14.21 -9.95 17.40
CA THR A 150 -14.26 -10.52 18.75
C THR A 150 -13.68 -9.60 19.82
N MET A 151 -12.86 -8.61 19.44
CA MET A 151 -12.26 -7.65 20.38
C MET A 151 -13.31 -6.93 21.25
N GLY A 152 -14.50 -6.64 20.71
CA GLY A 152 -15.58 -5.97 21.43
C GLY A 152 -16.50 -6.89 22.25
N LYS A 153 -16.26 -8.21 22.27
CA LYS A 153 -17.19 -9.21 22.85
C LYS A 153 -16.46 -10.23 23.72
N PRO A 154 -16.09 -9.88 24.97
CA PRO A 154 -15.30 -10.75 25.85
C PRO A 154 -15.99 -12.09 26.14
N ALA A 155 -17.31 -12.11 26.29
CA ALA A 155 -18.08 -13.33 26.60
C ALA A 155 -18.00 -14.41 25.51
N GLN A 156 -17.75 -14.04 24.25
CA GLN A 156 -17.66 -14.98 23.13
C GLN A 156 -16.21 -15.32 22.76
N ARG A 157 -15.23 -14.69 23.42
CA ARG A 157 -13.84 -14.74 23.01
C ARG A 157 -13.27 -16.15 23.06
N ASP A 158 -13.45 -16.89 24.16
CA ASP A 158 -12.87 -18.23 24.30
C ASP A 158 -13.44 -19.24 23.29
N GLN A 159 -14.75 -19.15 22.99
CA GLN A 159 -15.36 -20.01 21.98
C GLN A 159 -14.83 -19.70 20.57
N VAL A 160 -14.63 -18.42 20.27
CA VAL A 160 -14.14 -17.98 18.96
C VAL A 160 -12.65 -18.27 18.80
N THR A 161 -11.82 -18.01 19.81
CA THR A 161 -10.38 -18.35 19.77
C THR A 161 -10.17 -19.85 19.62
N LYS A 162 -10.98 -20.69 20.28
CA LYS A 162 -10.94 -22.15 20.12
C LYS A 162 -11.30 -22.60 18.70
N LYS A 163 -12.36 -22.02 18.11
CA LYS A 163 -12.74 -22.29 16.71
C LYS A 163 -11.63 -21.87 15.74
N ILE A 164 -11.04 -20.69 15.96
CA ILE A 164 -9.96 -20.16 15.13
C ILE A 164 -8.69 -21.01 15.27
N ALA A 165 -8.30 -21.39 16.47
CA ALA A 165 -7.14 -22.24 16.72
C ALA A 165 -7.29 -23.61 16.03
N ASN A 166 -8.46 -24.24 16.12
CA ASN A 166 -8.76 -25.47 15.40
C ASN A 166 -8.65 -25.28 13.88
N HIS A 167 -9.25 -24.21 13.34
CA HIS A 167 -9.14 -23.90 11.92
C HIS A 167 -7.67 -23.72 11.49
N ILE A 168 -6.91 -22.91 12.22
CA ILE A 168 -5.48 -22.67 11.99
C ILE A 168 -4.69 -24.00 11.99
N TYR A 169 -4.88 -24.83 13.03
CA TYR A 169 -4.21 -26.12 13.15
C TYR A 169 -4.50 -27.02 11.94
N HIS A 170 -5.78 -27.18 11.60
CA HIS A 170 -6.20 -28.05 10.50
C HIS A 170 -5.77 -27.52 9.14
N SER A 171 -5.79 -26.20 8.92
CA SER A 171 -5.30 -25.58 7.70
C SER A 171 -3.79 -25.80 7.51
N PHE A 172 -2.99 -25.63 8.57
CA PHE A 172 -1.55 -25.89 8.50
C PHE A 172 -1.22 -27.38 8.35
N ALA A 173 -1.95 -28.27 9.03
CA ALA A 173 -1.81 -29.71 8.87
C ALA A 173 -2.17 -30.18 7.46
N ALA A 174 -3.26 -29.66 6.89
CA ALA A 174 -3.67 -29.94 5.51
C ALA A 174 -2.58 -29.52 4.52
N MET A 175 -2.00 -28.31 4.66
CA MET A 175 -0.88 -27.89 3.82
C MET A 175 0.33 -28.83 3.93
N ARG A 176 0.73 -29.21 5.16
CA ARG A 176 1.86 -30.14 5.38
C ARG A 176 1.64 -31.49 4.68
N SER A 177 0.41 -32.02 4.71
CA SER A 177 0.08 -33.29 4.06
C SER A 177 0.03 -33.22 2.53
N LEU A 178 -0.41 -32.09 1.95
CA LEU A 178 -0.36 -31.86 0.50
C LEU A 178 1.09 -31.78 0.01
N GLU A 179 1.96 -31.16 0.81
CA GLU A 179 3.37 -30.99 0.50
C GLU A 179 4.14 -32.31 0.52
N GLN A 180 3.76 -33.26 1.39
CA GLN A 180 4.32 -34.62 1.42
C GLN A 180 3.89 -35.50 0.23
N ARG A 181 2.74 -35.19 -0.42
CA ARG A 181 2.20 -35.99 -1.54
C ARG A 181 2.81 -35.63 -2.89
N HIS A 182 3.24 -34.38 -3.11
CA HIS A 182 3.85 -33.95 -4.36
C HIS A 182 5.37 -34.06 -4.32
N LYS A 183 5.93 -35.12 -4.92
CA LYS A 183 7.36 -35.13 -5.31
C LYS A 183 7.51 -34.21 -6.54
N PHE A 184 8.11 -33.01 -6.40
CA PHE A 184 9.08 -32.34 -7.34
C PHE A 184 9.16 -30.78 -7.22
N THR A 185 10.27 -30.24 -7.77
CA THR A 185 10.75 -28.83 -7.99
C THR A 185 11.53 -28.11 -6.86
N LEU A 186 12.66 -27.46 -7.24
CA LEU A 186 13.58 -26.69 -6.36
C LEU A 186 12.86 -25.58 -5.58
N VAL A 187 11.95 -24.85 -6.26
CA VAL A 187 11.13 -23.77 -5.69
C VAL A 187 10.19 -24.27 -4.59
N GLN A 188 9.69 -25.51 -4.71
CA GLN A 188 8.76 -26.11 -3.76
C GLN A 188 9.49 -26.70 -2.54
N ARG A 189 10.76 -27.12 -2.69
CA ARG A 189 11.64 -27.46 -1.55
C ARG A 189 12.04 -26.25 -0.71
N LEU A 190 12.25 -25.09 -1.34
CA LEU A 190 12.57 -23.83 -0.64
C LEU A 190 11.37 -23.27 0.13
N SER A 191 10.14 -23.69 -0.20
CA SER A 191 8.88 -23.14 0.34
C SER A 191 8.27 -23.93 1.51
N HIS A 192 8.96 -24.96 2.03
CA HIS A 192 8.48 -25.84 3.10
C HIS A 192 8.04 -25.05 4.33
N GLY A 193 6.72 -24.93 4.54
CA GLY A 193 6.12 -24.16 5.64
C GLY A 193 6.30 -22.63 5.59
N GLN A 194 6.62 -22.06 4.41
CA GLN A 194 6.88 -20.63 4.22
C GLN A 194 6.07 -19.98 3.08
N THR A 195 5.03 -20.64 2.59
CA THR A 195 4.33 -20.19 1.38
C THR A 195 3.62 -18.85 1.61
N ILE A 196 2.85 -18.72 2.69
CA ILE A 196 2.12 -17.48 3.01
C ILE A 196 3.12 -16.35 3.29
N THR A 197 4.17 -16.67 4.05
CA THR A 197 5.26 -15.76 4.39
C THR A 197 5.94 -15.21 3.15
N LEU A 198 6.30 -16.08 2.21
CA LEU A 198 6.98 -15.70 0.97
C LEU A 198 6.12 -14.72 0.16
N TYR A 199 4.82 -15.00 0.01
CA TYR A 199 3.92 -14.09 -0.69
C TYR A 199 3.72 -12.76 0.02
N TYR A 200 3.69 -12.76 1.36
CA TYR A 200 3.60 -11.54 2.15
C TYR A 200 4.85 -10.67 2.00
N VAL A 201 6.04 -11.29 2.06
CA VAL A 201 7.32 -10.62 1.82
C VAL A 201 7.42 -10.13 0.37
N ALA A 202 6.99 -10.92 -0.61
CA ALA A 202 6.97 -10.54 -2.02
C ALA A 202 6.07 -9.32 -2.27
N MET A 203 4.91 -9.24 -1.62
CA MET A 203 4.05 -8.06 -1.67
C MET A 203 4.77 -6.81 -1.09
N LYS A 204 5.48 -6.94 0.03
CA LYS A 204 6.25 -5.82 0.62
C LYS A 204 7.37 -5.34 -0.31
N VAL A 205 8.09 -6.27 -0.94
CA VAL A 205 9.11 -5.94 -1.95
C VAL A 205 8.48 -5.24 -3.14
N LEU A 206 7.29 -5.68 -3.58
CA LEU A 206 6.58 -5.05 -4.68
C LEU A 206 6.12 -3.61 -4.34
N TYR A 207 5.81 -3.29 -3.08
CA TYR A 207 5.61 -1.90 -2.67
C TYR A 207 6.88 -1.05 -2.85
N ILE A 208 8.05 -1.57 -2.47
CA ILE A 208 9.33 -0.87 -2.66
C ILE A 208 9.60 -0.66 -4.15
N ILE A 209 9.40 -1.68 -4.98
CA ILE A 209 9.54 -1.58 -6.44
C ILE A 209 8.57 -0.55 -6.99
N ASN A 210 7.31 -0.56 -6.56
CA ASN A 210 6.33 0.44 -6.97
C ASN A 210 6.79 1.86 -6.57
N LEU A 211 7.23 2.08 -5.34
CA LEU A 211 7.72 3.41 -4.91
C LEU A 211 8.91 3.90 -5.76
N LEU A 212 9.88 3.04 -6.06
CA LEU A 212 11.00 3.38 -6.93
C LEU A 212 10.55 3.67 -8.36
N PHE A 213 9.61 2.87 -8.88
CA PHE A 213 9.00 3.07 -10.19
C PHE A 213 8.24 4.40 -10.28
N GLN A 214 7.49 4.77 -9.24
CA GLN A 214 6.77 6.05 -9.15
C GLN A 214 7.74 7.24 -9.16
N LEU A 215 8.84 7.16 -8.41
CA LEU A 215 9.91 8.16 -8.41
C LEU A 215 10.57 8.29 -9.79
N ALA A 216 10.79 7.17 -10.49
CA ALA A 216 11.32 7.15 -11.84
C ALA A 216 10.36 7.76 -12.88
N ILE A 217 9.05 7.50 -12.74
CA ILE A 217 8.03 8.14 -13.59
C ILE A 217 8.08 9.65 -13.43
N ILE A 218 8.14 10.16 -12.20
CA ILE A 218 8.21 11.61 -11.96
C ILE A 218 9.44 12.23 -12.64
N HIS A 219 10.60 11.54 -12.56
CA HIS A 219 11.82 11.96 -13.25
C HIS A 219 11.65 12.04 -14.77
N VAL A 220 11.12 10.99 -15.40
CA VAL A 220 10.92 10.92 -16.84
C VAL A 220 9.85 11.92 -17.31
N PHE A 221 8.75 12.04 -16.56
CA PHE A 221 7.61 12.87 -16.91
C PHE A 221 7.93 14.37 -16.87
N LEU A 222 8.76 14.81 -15.91
CA LEU A 222 9.17 16.22 -15.78
C LEU A 222 10.49 16.53 -16.49
N GLY A 223 11.23 15.52 -16.96
CA GLY A 223 12.52 15.67 -17.64
C GLY A 223 13.64 16.21 -16.73
N HIS A 224 13.42 16.26 -15.42
CA HIS A 224 14.32 16.83 -14.43
C HIS A 224 14.47 15.91 -13.23
N SER A 225 15.60 16.01 -12.53
CA SER A 225 15.83 15.24 -11.31
C SER A 225 14.73 15.52 -10.27
N PRO A 226 14.20 14.50 -9.56
CA PRO A 226 13.18 14.72 -8.54
C PRO A 226 13.62 15.70 -7.44
N LEU A 227 14.93 15.78 -7.18
CA LEU A 227 15.50 16.77 -6.28
C LEU A 227 15.39 18.21 -6.82
N ALA A 228 15.55 18.42 -8.13
CA ALA A 228 15.33 19.72 -8.76
C ALA A 228 13.85 20.14 -8.66
N VAL A 229 12.93 19.18 -8.85
CA VAL A 229 11.49 19.39 -8.67
C VAL A 229 11.16 19.85 -7.25
N PHE A 230 11.76 19.21 -6.24
CA PHE A 230 11.60 19.65 -4.85
C PHE A 230 12.18 21.05 -4.60
N ARG A 231 13.40 21.32 -5.09
CA ARG A 231 14.05 22.62 -4.93
C ARG A 231 13.18 23.74 -5.49
N GLU A 232 12.67 23.56 -6.70
CA GLU A 232 11.77 24.50 -7.38
C GLU A 232 10.44 24.64 -6.64
N GLY A 233 9.89 23.54 -6.13
CA GLY A 233 8.66 23.54 -5.34
C GLY A 233 8.75 24.29 -4.01
N VAL A 234 9.94 24.34 -3.39
CA VAL A 234 10.20 25.11 -2.16
C VAL A 234 10.56 26.56 -2.47
N ASN A 235 11.52 26.77 -3.38
CA ASN A 235 11.98 28.09 -3.79
C ASN A 235 11.82 28.24 -5.29
N SER A 236 10.80 29.01 -5.69
CA SER A 236 10.38 29.07 -7.07
C SER A 236 11.24 30.05 -7.87
N ASP A 237 12.07 29.51 -8.75
CA ASP A 237 12.91 30.21 -9.71
C ASP A 237 12.72 29.71 -11.15
N TRP A 238 11.45 29.42 -11.50
CA TRP A 238 11.00 28.94 -12.81
C TRP A 238 11.46 29.81 -13.99
N LYS A 239 11.83 31.08 -13.75
CA LYS A 239 12.36 32.00 -14.76
C LYS A 239 13.73 31.58 -15.27
N ASN A 240 14.57 31.03 -14.40
CA ASN A 240 15.92 30.59 -14.75
C ASN A 240 15.94 29.10 -15.12
N THR A 241 15.15 28.29 -14.43
CA THR A 241 15.14 26.83 -14.60
C THR A 241 14.27 26.37 -15.76
N GLY A 242 13.26 27.17 -16.16
CA GLY A 242 12.23 26.74 -17.12
C GLY A 242 11.37 25.59 -16.61
N LEU A 243 11.51 25.21 -15.32
CA LEU A 243 10.74 24.15 -14.69
C LEU A 243 9.46 24.75 -14.10
N PHE A 244 8.31 24.16 -14.42
CA PHE A 244 6.98 24.68 -14.07
C PHE A 244 6.76 26.18 -14.39
N PRO A 245 6.92 26.60 -15.66
CA PRO A 245 6.77 28.00 -16.02
C PRO A 245 5.34 28.50 -15.81
N ARG A 246 5.23 29.75 -15.33
CA ARG A 246 3.94 30.42 -15.08
C ARG A 246 3.51 31.30 -16.24
N SER A 247 4.45 31.66 -17.11
CA SER A 247 4.21 32.40 -18.35
C SER A 247 4.76 31.60 -19.51
N THR A 248 3.93 31.41 -20.55
CA THR A 248 4.26 30.68 -21.76
C THR A 248 3.81 31.47 -22.99
N MET A 249 4.34 31.13 -24.15
CA MET A 249 3.93 31.70 -25.43
C MET A 249 3.07 30.68 -26.19
N CYS A 250 2.09 31.19 -26.94
CA CYS A 250 1.21 30.40 -27.78
C CYS A 250 1.16 31.03 -29.17
N ASP A 251 1.33 30.20 -30.19
CA ASP A 251 1.18 30.60 -31.59
C ASP A 251 -0.09 29.97 -32.15
N PHE A 252 -0.94 30.77 -32.79
CA PHE A 252 -2.15 30.27 -33.44
C PHE A 252 -2.42 30.95 -34.77
N GLU A 253 -3.03 30.21 -35.69
CA GLU A 253 -3.33 30.68 -37.04
C GLU A 253 -4.83 30.81 -37.24
N VAL A 254 -5.29 32.00 -37.65
CA VAL A 254 -6.70 32.25 -37.99
C VAL A 254 -6.83 32.38 -39.50
N ARG A 255 -7.64 31.50 -40.09
CA ARG A 255 -7.93 31.52 -41.52
C ARG A 255 -9.04 32.53 -41.82
N THR A 256 -8.71 33.51 -42.63
CA THR A 256 -9.67 34.45 -43.23
C THR A 256 -9.68 34.26 -44.75
N LYS A 257 -10.71 34.74 -45.45
CA LYS A 257 -10.84 34.50 -46.90
C LYS A 257 -9.61 35.07 -47.64
N GLY A 258 -8.77 34.19 -48.18
CA GLY A 258 -7.58 34.55 -48.95
C GLY A 258 -6.33 34.89 -48.14
N ASN A 259 -6.36 34.80 -46.80
CA ASN A 259 -5.19 35.05 -45.96
C ASN A 259 -5.17 34.23 -44.65
N ILE A 260 -3.98 33.81 -44.23
CA ILE A 260 -3.74 33.16 -42.94
C ILE A 260 -3.06 34.17 -42.03
N ASN A 261 -3.77 34.60 -40.98
CA ASN A 261 -3.23 35.52 -39.99
C ASN A 261 -2.59 34.71 -38.86
N ARG A 262 -1.31 34.96 -38.59
CA ARG A 262 -0.56 34.32 -37.50
C ARG A 262 -0.51 35.27 -36.31
N TYR A 263 -0.84 34.75 -35.14
CA TYR A 263 -0.79 35.49 -33.88
C TYR A 263 0.10 34.74 -32.89
N SER A 264 0.94 35.50 -32.17
CA SER A 264 1.71 35.02 -31.02
C SER A 264 1.25 35.80 -29.80
N VAL A 265 0.76 35.10 -28.78
CA VAL A 265 0.22 35.69 -27.54
C VAL A 265 0.92 35.13 -26.32
N GLN A 266 1.07 35.97 -25.30
CA GLN A 266 1.61 35.55 -24.01
C GLN A 266 0.47 35.03 -23.13
N CYS A 267 0.63 33.86 -22.53
CA CYS A 267 -0.36 33.25 -21.66
C CYS A 267 0.19 32.95 -20.27
N VAL A 268 -0.64 33.18 -19.26
CA VAL A 268 -0.37 32.85 -17.85
C VAL A 268 -0.98 31.49 -17.56
N LEU A 269 -0.12 30.51 -17.26
CA LEU A 269 -0.50 29.12 -17.00
C LEU A 269 -0.66 28.88 -15.50
N SER A 270 -1.84 29.24 -14.98
CA SER A 270 -2.14 29.09 -13.54
C SER A 270 -2.17 27.65 -13.06
N LEU A 271 -2.47 26.70 -13.96
CA LEU A 271 -2.52 25.26 -13.65
C LEU A 271 -1.13 24.72 -13.25
N ASN A 272 -0.06 25.29 -13.79
CA ASN A 272 1.29 24.82 -13.51
C ASN A 272 1.76 25.13 -12.10
N MET A 273 1.28 26.23 -11.52
CA MET A 273 1.54 26.56 -10.12
C MET A 273 0.97 25.51 -9.17
N PHE A 274 -0.17 24.90 -9.50
CA PHE A 274 -0.72 23.78 -8.72
C PHE A 274 0.12 22.52 -8.90
N ASN A 275 0.51 22.20 -10.14
CA ASN A 275 1.36 21.05 -10.43
C ASN A 275 2.69 21.13 -9.67
N GLU A 276 3.35 22.29 -9.70
CA GLU A 276 4.59 22.59 -8.97
C GLU A 276 4.47 22.18 -7.48
N LYS A 277 3.42 22.64 -6.81
CA LYS A 277 3.22 22.37 -5.37
C LYS A 277 2.79 20.93 -5.08
N ILE A 278 1.90 20.36 -5.90
CA ILE A 278 1.43 18.99 -5.72
C ILE A 278 2.58 18.01 -5.90
N PHE A 279 3.38 18.13 -6.96
CA PHE A 279 4.51 17.24 -7.20
C PHE A 279 5.60 17.37 -6.14
N ALA A 280 5.87 18.58 -5.63
CA ALA A 280 6.82 18.77 -4.55
C ALA A 280 6.38 18.06 -3.26
N VAL A 281 5.10 18.21 -2.87
CA VAL A 281 4.54 17.52 -1.68
C VAL A 281 4.53 16.00 -1.86
N LEU A 282 4.10 15.52 -3.03
CA LEU A 282 4.08 14.08 -3.33
C LEU A 282 5.49 13.48 -3.34
N PHE A 283 6.48 14.19 -3.88
CA PHE A 283 7.87 13.72 -3.89
C PHE A 283 8.41 13.50 -2.47
N ILE A 284 8.24 14.49 -1.58
CA ILE A 284 8.66 14.37 -0.17
C ILE A 284 7.95 13.18 0.49
N TRP A 285 6.63 13.07 0.25
CA TRP A 285 5.84 11.96 0.77
C TRP A 285 6.35 10.60 0.30
N LEU A 286 6.66 10.44 -1.00
CA LEU A 286 7.21 9.21 -1.56
C LEU A 286 8.57 8.85 -0.94
N CYS A 287 9.45 9.83 -0.71
CA CYS A 287 10.73 9.59 -0.04
C CYS A 287 10.54 9.10 1.41
N ILE A 288 9.66 9.75 2.17
CA ILE A 288 9.34 9.35 3.55
C ILE A 288 8.74 7.93 3.54
N LEU A 289 7.78 7.68 2.65
CA LEU A 289 7.10 6.41 2.55
C LEU A 289 8.05 5.27 2.13
N LEU A 290 9.02 5.55 1.25
CA LEU A 290 10.08 4.62 0.88
C LEU A 290 10.92 4.21 2.09
N CYS A 291 11.38 5.18 2.89
CA CYS A 291 12.14 4.90 4.11
C CYS A 291 11.33 4.06 5.11
N ILE A 292 10.07 4.43 5.36
CA ILE A 292 9.18 3.69 6.28
C ILE A 292 8.93 2.27 5.76
N THR A 293 8.69 2.10 4.46
CA THR A 293 8.40 0.80 3.84
C THR A 293 9.62 -0.11 3.85
N ILE A 294 10.81 0.41 3.58
CA ILE A 294 12.07 -0.34 3.69
C ILE A 294 12.30 -0.77 5.14
N ALA A 295 12.21 0.16 6.10
CA ALA A 295 12.39 -0.16 7.52
C ALA A 295 11.38 -1.22 8.00
N ASN A 296 10.12 -1.11 7.61
CA ASN A 296 9.10 -2.11 7.94
C ASN A 296 9.39 -3.46 7.30
N THR A 297 9.82 -3.48 6.04
CA THR A 297 10.15 -4.72 5.33
C THR A 297 11.33 -5.42 5.99
N LEU A 298 12.40 -4.68 6.32
CA LEU A 298 13.55 -5.21 7.07
C LEU A 298 13.13 -5.73 8.45
N HIS A 299 12.29 -5.00 9.17
CA HIS A 299 11.74 -5.47 10.44
C HIS A 299 10.99 -6.80 10.28
N TRP A 300 10.08 -6.90 9.31
CA TRP A 300 9.34 -8.13 9.02
C TRP A 300 10.26 -9.30 8.62
N LEU A 301 11.30 -9.05 7.82
CA LEU A 301 12.30 -10.06 7.47
C LEU A 301 13.03 -10.59 8.72
N THR A 302 13.50 -9.70 9.59
CA THR A 302 14.23 -10.10 10.81
C THR A 302 13.36 -10.87 11.81
N ILE A 303 12.09 -10.50 11.98
CA ILE A 303 11.21 -11.14 12.96
C ILE A 303 10.63 -12.48 12.47
N ILE A 304 10.49 -12.68 11.15
CA ILE A 304 9.97 -13.94 10.60
C ILE A 304 11.08 -14.97 10.38
N TYR A 305 12.20 -14.58 9.77
CA TYR A 305 13.25 -15.54 9.42
C TYR A 305 14.14 -15.93 10.62
N SER A 306 14.26 -15.09 11.65
CA SER A 306 14.97 -15.46 12.88
C SER A 306 14.18 -16.48 13.69
N SER A 307 14.72 -17.69 13.85
CA SER A 307 14.16 -18.74 14.72
C SER A 307 14.02 -18.26 16.17
N SER A 308 15.02 -17.52 16.68
CA SER A 308 15.00 -16.95 18.03
C SER A 308 13.82 -15.99 18.24
N ASN A 309 13.51 -15.15 17.26
CA ASN A 309 12.37 -14.22 17.35
C ASN A 309 11.02 -14.94 17.30
N ARG A 310 10.89 -16.01 16.51
CA ARG A 310 9.69 -16.86 16.45
C ARG A 310 9.46 -17.60 17.76
N ARG A 311 10.51 -18.22 18.31
CA ARG A 311 10.50 -18.87 19.63
C ARG A 311 10.12 -17.88 20.74
N ASN A 312 10.75 -16.71 20.76
CA ASN A 312 10.44 -15.67 21.74
C ASN A 312 9.00 -15.14 21.62
N LEU A 313 8.44 -15.07 20.41
CA LEU A 313 7.04 -14.70 20.20
C LEU A 313 6.10 -15.72 20.85
N ALA A 314 6.29 -17.02 20.58
CA ALA A 314 5.48 -18.09 21.15
C ALA A 314 5.53 -18.07 22.69
N ILE A 315 6.74 -18.01 23.25
CA ILE A 315 6.96 -17.99 24.70
C ILE A 315 6.31 -16.76 25.34
N ARG A 316 6.47 -15.56 24.76
CA ARG A 316 5.86 -14.35 25.28
C ARG A 316 4.33 -14.44 25.29
N MET A 317 3.74 -14.97 24.22
CA MET A 317 2.28 -15.13 24.12
C MET A 317 1.75 -16.16 25.12
N LEU A 318 2.41 -17.32 25.27
CA LEU A 318 2.02 -18.34 26.25
C LEU A 318 2.18 -17.84 27.70
N LYS A 319 3.31 -17.19 28.00
CA LYS A 319 3.57 -16.60 29.32
C LYS A 319 2.53 -15.55 29.70
N SER A 320 2.08 -14.74 28.73
CA SER A 320 1.00 -13.76 28.96
C SER A 320 -0.35 -14.40 29.33
N GLN A 321 -0.51 -15.71 29.09
CA GLN A 321 -1.69 -16.50 29.42
C GLN A 321 -1.48 -17.43 30.62
N GLY A 322 -0.34 -17.30 31.34
CA GLY A 322 -0.02 -18.11 32.51
C GLY A 322 0.57 -19.49 32.20
N ILE A 323 0.83 -19.81 30.92
CA ILE A 323 1.51 -21.05 30.54
C ILE A 323 3.01 -20.76 30.46
N ASP A 324 3.76 -21.22 31.46
CA ASP A 324 5.20 -21.11 31.46
C ASP A 324 5.87 -22.43 31.91
N GLN A 325 7.07 -22.70 31.39
CA GLN A 325 7.79 -23.95 31.63
C GLN A 325 8.18 -24.15 33.11
N HIS A 326 8.22 -23.06 33.88
CA HIS A 326 8.62 -23.04 35.28
C HIS A 326 7.43 -23.26 36.23
N SER A 327 6.26 -22.72 35.91
CA SER A 327 4.98 -22.92 36.59
C SER A 327 4.50 -24.35 36.39
N MET A 328 4.65 -24.91 35.18
CA MET A 328 4.37 -26.32 34.90
C MET A 328 5.26 -27.28 35.71
N ARG A 329 6.54 -26.91 35.96
CA ARG A 329 7.42 -27.68 36.87
C ARG A 329 7.03 -27.51 38.33
N LEU A 330 6.71 -26.29 38.78
CA LEU A 330 6.44 -25.98 40.19
C LEU A 330 5.10 -26.53 40.69
N GLU A 331 4.02 -26.47 39.90
CA GLU A 331 2.71 -27.02 40.30
C GLU A 331 2.71 -28.54 40.46
N ARG A 332 3.70 -29.23 39.89
CA ARG A 332 3.77 -30.70 39.84
C ARG A 332 4.90 -31.32 40.66
N VAL A 333 5.72 -30.54 41.38
CA VAL A 333 6.64 -31.10 42.38
C VAL A 333 5.79 -31.61 43.56
N PRO A 334 5.73 -32.92 43.82
CA PRO A 334 4.92 -33.45 44.90
C PRO A 334 5.54 -33.11 46.26
N ASN A 335 4.70 -32.91 47.27
CA ASN A 335 5.11 -33.17 48.65
C ASN A 335 5.60 -34.62 48.74
N ALA A 336 6.66 -34.83 49.50
CA ALA A 336 7.59 -35.97 49.42
C ALA A 336 7.04 -37.38 49.77
N GLU A 337 5.74 -37.64 49.73
CA GLU A 337 5.15 -38.85 50.34
C GLU A 337 4.80 -39.99 49.36
N ASP A 338 4.75 -39.79 48.03
CA ASP A 338 4.29 -40.83 47.10
C ASP A 338 5.41 -41.38 46.18
N SER A 339 6.15 -42.37 46.70
CA SER A 339 7.33 -42.97 46.04
C SER A 339 6.99 -43.85 44.81
N LEU A 340 5.76 -44.35 44.71
CA LEU A 340 5.37 -45.36 43.73
C LEU A 340 4.89 -44.79 42.37
N LYS A 341 4.61 -43.48 42.29
CA LYS A 341 4.15 -42.78 41.07
C LYS A 341 5.22 -41.89 40.41
N LYS A 342 6.44 -41.88 40.96
CA LYS A 342 7.52 -41.01 40.48
C LYS A 342 7.92 -41.27 39.03
N GLY A 343 7.94 -42.53 38.59
CA GLY A 343 8.32 -42.90 37.21
C GLY A 343 7.34 -42.37 36.16
N ASP A 344 6.05 -42.68 36.32
CA ASP A 344 4.99 -42.25 35.40
C ASP A 344 4.81 -40.73 35.39
N GLN A 345 4.93 -40.08 36.56
CA GLN A 345 4.87 -38.61 36.65
C GLN A 345 6.07 -37.92 35.99
N MET A 346 7.28 -38.49 36.12
CA MET A 346 8.47 -37.94 35.46
C MET A 346 8.36 -38.05 33.94
N ALA A 347 7.84 -39.17 33.43
CA ALA A 347 7.58 -39.36 32.00
C ALA A 347 6.54 -38.39 31.45
N LEU A 348 5.46 -38.10 32.22
CA LEU A 348 4.46 -37.09 31.87
C LEU A 348 5.05 -35.67 31.81
N ILE A 349 5.93 -35.32 32.75
CA ILE A 349 6.61 -34.01 32.78
C ILE A 349 7.59 -33.88 31.58
N GLU A 350 8.30 -34.95 31.25
CA GLU A 350 9.21 -34.98 30.10
C GLU A 350 8.44 -34.87 28.78
N HIS A 351 7.33 -35.60 28.65
CA HIS A 351 6.45 -35.54 27.47
C HIS A 351 5.91 -34.13 27.25
N GLU A 352 5.35 -33.48 28.28
CA GLU A 352 4.85 -32.11 28.15
C GLU A 352 5.95 -31.09 27.89
N SER A 353 7.15 -31.29 28.46
CA SER A 353 8.30 -30.42 28.18
C SER A 353 8.72 -30.55 26.71
N ASN A 354 8.69 -31.76 26.14
CA ASN A 354 8.99 -32.00 24.73
C ASN A 354 7.91 -31.41 23.81
N ALA A 355 6.63 -31.59 24.16
CA ALA A 355 5.49 -30.99 23.46
C ALA A 355 5.56 -29.45 23.45
N PHE A 356 5.97 -28.85 24.57
CA PHE A 356 6.18 -27.41 24.68
C PHE A 356 7.31 -26.92 23.77
N GLU A 357 8.48 -27.56 23.81
CA GLU A 357 9.60 -27.18 22.93
C GLU A 357 9.22 -27.36 21.45
N HIS A 358 8.52 -28.44 21.10
CA HIS A 358 8.09 -28.67 19.71
C HIS A 358 7.07 -27.63 19.23
N PHE A 359 6.12 -27.23 20.08
CA PHE A 359 5.15 -26.19 19.74
C PHE A 359 5.79 -24.80 19.58
N VAL A 360 6.78 -24.49 20.41
CA VAL A 360 7.46 -23.18 20.42
C VAL A 360 8.29 -22.96 19.15
N GLU A 361 8.65 -24.03 18.42
CA GLU A 361 9.23 -23.97 17.08
C GLU A 361 8.19 -23.63 15.99
N LEU A 362 7.57 -22.46 16.11
CA LEU A 362 6.60 -21.96 15.13
C LEU A 362 7.19 -21.91 13.72
N THR A 363 6.45 -22.38 12.71
CA THR A 363 6.82 -22.18 11.30
C THR A 363 6.72 -20.69 10.91
N PRO A 364 7.42 -20.23 9.85
CA PRO A 364 7.32 -18.85 9.39
C PRO A 364 5.89 -18.43 9.08
N ASP A 365 5.09 -19.32 8.48
CA ASP A 365 3.69 -19.03 8.16
C ASP A 365 2.82 -18.86 9.43
N GLN A 366 3.01 -19.73 10.43
CA GLN A 366 2.32 -19.58 11.72
C GLN A 366 2.70 -18.26 12.40
N ALA A 367 3.99 -17.93 12.41
CA ALA A 367 4.48 -16.67 12.98
C ALA A 367 3.91 -15.45 12.25
N THR A 368 3.81 -15.49 10.91
CA THR A 368 3.23 -14.42 10.11
C THR A 368 1.75 -14.22 10.43
N VAL A 369 0.95 -15.30 10.47
CA VAL A 369 -0.49 -15.22 10.80
C VAL A 369 -0.71 -14.69 12.22
N ILE A 370 0.03 -15.21 13.21
CA ILE A 370 -0.06 -14.77 14.61
C ILE A 370 0.28 -13.28 14.74
N ARG A 371 1.33 -12.81 14.05
CA ARG A 371 1.70 -11.38 14.05
C ARG A 371 0.65 -10.50 13.37
N LEU A 372 0.05 -10.95 12.27
CA LEU A 372 -1.06 -10.23 11.62
C LEU A 372 -2.28 -10.13 12.54
N ILE A 373 -2.60 -11.19 13.29
CA ILE A 373 -3.65 -11.14 14.32
C ILE A 373 -3.27 -10.14 15.40
N ALA A 374 -2.05 -10.15 15.92
CA ALA A 374 -1.61 -9.22 16.96
C ALA A 374 -1.65 -7.75 16.50
N ALA A 375 -1.22 -7.47 15.27
CA ALA A 375 -1.21 -6.11 14.71
C ALA A 375 -2.62 -5.53 14.50
N ASN A 376 -3.62 -6.39 14.27
CA ASN A 376 -4.99 -5.99 13.92
C ASN A 376 -5.99 -6.15 15.05
N ALA A 377 -5.98 -7.30 15.72
CA ALA A 377 -6.89 -7.68 16.79
C ALA A 377 -6.31 -7.44 18.21
N GLY A 378 -5.06 -6.99 18.30
CA GLY A 378 -4.35 -6.78 19.55
C GLY A 378 -3.70 -8.03 20.12
N GLU A 379 -2.68 -7.82 20.97
CA GLU A 379 -1.88 -8.91 21.55
C GLU A 379 -2.69 -9.83 22.44
N ILE A 380 -3.70 -9.31 23.15
CA ILE A 380 -4.57 -10.07 24.04
C ILE A 380 -5.34 -11.15 23.24
N VAL A 381 -5.95 -10.79 22.12
CA VAL A 381 -6.67 -11.78 21.29
C VAL A 381 -5.68 -12.77 20.67
N ALA A 382 -4.55 -12.29 20.18
CA ALA A 382 -3.50 -13.14 19.61
C ALA A 382 -2.97 -14.18 20.61
N SER A 383 -2.68 -13.78 21.85
CA SER A 383 -2.19 -14.69 22.88
C SER A 383 -3.23 -15.75 23.28
N GLY A 384 -4.51 -15.39 23.31
CA GLY A 384 -5.61 -16.34 23.50
C GLY A 384 -5.69 -17.38 22.37
N VAL A 385 -5.49 -16.97 21.11
CA VAL A 385 -5.42 -17.91 19.97
C VAL A 385 -4.22 -18.84 20.10
N VAL A 386 -3.04 -18.33 20.49
CA VAL A 386 -1.84 -19.16 20.69
C VAL A 386 -2.02 -20.17 21.82
N ARG A 387 -2.69 -19.79 22.92
CA ARG A 387 -3.05 -20.70 24.01
C ARG A 387 -3.92 -21.86 23.52
N GLU A 388 -5.01 -21.56 22.81
CA GLU A 388 -5.88 -22.61 22.28
C GLU A 388 -5.17 -23.47 21.23
N LEU A 389 -4.27 -22.88 20.44
CA LEU A 389 -3.46 -23.63 19.46
C LEU A 389 -2.52 -24.62 20.15
N TYR A 390 -1.90 -24.22 21.27
CA TYR A 390 -1.08 -25.10 22.11
C TYR A 390 -1.91 -26.24 22.71
N ASN A 391 -3.11 -25.94 23.24
CA ASN A 391 -4.00 -26.97 23.80
C ASN A 391 -4.40 -28.02 22.76
N VAL A 392 -4.72 -27.58 21.54
CA VAL A 392 -5.07 -28.48 20.42
C VAL A 392 -3.86 -29.31 19.97
N PHE A 393 -2.68 -28.70 19.96
CA PHE A 393 -1.43 -29.39 19.63
C PHE A 393 -1.12 -30.48 20.66
N ASN A 394 -1.13 -30.15 21.96
CA ASN A 394 -0.83 -31.07 23.05
C ASN A 394 -1.82 -32.24 23.09
N ALA A 395 -3.12 -31.97 22.92
CA ALA A 395 -4.15 -33.03 22.89
C ALA A 395 -3.89 -34.07 21.79
N LYS A 396 -3.36 -33.65 20.63
CA LYS A 396 -3.06 -34.56 19.50
C LYS A 396 -1.71 -35.25 19.59
N GLU A 397 -0.75 -34.71 20.34
CA GLU A 397 0.47 -35.46 20.67
C GLU A 397 0.17 -36.59 21.65
N VAL A 398 -0.71 -36.37 22.63
CA VAL A 398 -1.10 -37.43 23.59
C VAL A 398 -1.89 -38.57 22.92
N GLU A 399 -2.56 -38.30 21.78
CA GLU A 399 -3.30 -39.31 21.02
C GLU A 399 -2.42 -40.18 20.09
N ASN A 400 -1.20 -39.73 19.74
CA ASN A 400 -0.25 -40.44 18.88
C ASN A 400 0.84 -41.15 19.69
#